data_AF-A0A9W8XYB3-F1
#
_entry.id   AF-A0A9W8XYB3-F1
#
_cell.length_a   1.000
_cell.length_b   1.000
_cell.length_c   1.000
_cell.angle_alpha   90.00
_cell.angle_beta   90.00
_cell.angle_gamma   90.00
#
_symmetry.space_group_name_H-M   'P 1'
#
loop_
_entity.id
_entity.type
_entity.pdbx_description
1 polymer ?
#
loop_
_entity_poly.entity_id
_entity_poly.type
_entity_poly.pdbx_seq_one_letter_code
_entity_poly.pdbx_strand_id
1 'polypeptide(L)'
;MWKMIIGQALYQISATFTLHFAGPRFLPSYPEAEMRSLIFNMFVWLQIFNQYNNRRLDNRLNIFVGIHRNWYFIGLNVVMVGRPFVVAYRPCARLAGRVVEKLRSKRWKSENERSEVASDGSGSDVGRGKSPVQTIRVTGDVEKGLL
;
A
#
# COMPACT_ATOMS: atom_id res chain seq x y z
N MET A 1 7.02 13.19 -37.73
CA MET A 1 6.60 12.05 -36.88
C MET A 1 7.77 11.38 -36.18
N TRP A 2 8.73 10.76 -36.89
CA TRP A 2 9.85 10.03 -36.27
C TRP A 2 10.73 10.84 -35.30
N LYS A 3 11.02 12.12 -35.60
CA LYS A 3 11.80 13.04 -34.74
C LYS A 3 11.17 13.24 -33.35
N MET A 4 9.83 13.25 -33.28
CA MET A 4 9.09 13.45 -32.03
C MET A 4 9.06 12.16 -31.20
N ILE A 5 8.89 11.02 -31.87
CA ILE A 5 8.95 9.70 -31.23
C ILE A 5 10.34 9.44 -30.66
N ILE A 6 11.40 9.72 -31.42
CA ILE A 6 12.79 9.52 -30.97
C ILE A 6 13.13 10.48 -29.84
N GLY A 7 12.79 11.77 -29.97
CA GLY A 7 13.07 12.76 -28.92
C GLY A 7 12.37 12.42 -27.59
N GLN A 8 11.12 11.96 -27.67
CA GLN A 8 10.35 11.59 -26.49
C GLN A 8 10.84 10.27 -25.86
N ALA A 9 11.16 9.26 -26.68
CA ALA A 9 11.76 8.02 -26.19
C ALA A 9 13.12 8.27 -25.51
N LEU A 10 13.96 9.13 -26.10
CA LEU A 10 15.26 9.50 -25.55
C LEU A 10 15.11 10.30 -24.24
N TYR A 11 14.14 11.22 -24.17
CA TYR A 11 13.80 11.95 -22.95
C TYR A 11 13.35 11.02 -21.83
N GLN A 12 12.46 10.06 -22.13
CA GLN A 12 11.99 9.11 -21.12
C GLN A 12 13.13 8.21 -20.62
N ILE A 13 13.96 7.68 -21.52
CA ILE A 13 15.09 6.81 -21.14
C ILE A 13 16.10 7.60 -20.30
N SER A 14 16.52 8.78 -20.76
CA SER A 14 17.50 9.59 -20.02
C SER A 14 16.98 10.00 -18.65
N ALA A 15 15.76 10.51 -18.54
CA ALA A 15 15.20 10.96 -17.28
C ALA A 15 14.94 9.79 -16.30
N THR A 16 14.45 8.63 -16.76
CA THR A 16 14.28 7.46 -15.90
C THR A 16 15.61 6.84 -15.47
N PHE A 17 16.60 6.82 -16.36
CA PHE A 17 17.95 6.33 -16.06
C PHE A 17 18.64 7.22 -15.04
N THR A 18 18.59 8.55 -15.23
CA THR A 18 19.11 9.52 -14.26
C THR A 18 18.41 9.35 -12.92
N LEU A 19 17.09 9.21 -12.89
CA LEU A 19 16.38 9.08 -11.61
C LEU A 19 16.67 7.75 -10.90
N HIS A 20 16.87 6.67 -11.64
CA HIS A 20 17.20 5.36 -11.08
C HIS A 20 18.63 5.31 -10.49
N PHE A 21 19.61 5.85 -11.22
CA PHE A 21 21.02 5.83 -10.78
C PHE A 21 21.40 7.00 -9.87
N ALA A 22 20.75 8.15 -10.00
CA ALA A 22 21.02 9.32 -9.15
C ALA A 22 20.14 9.35 -7.89
N GLY A 23 19.05 8.58 -7.82
CA GLY A 23 18.22 8.44 -6.62
C GLY A 23 19.02 8.19 -5.33
N PRO A 24 19.97 7.23 -5.31
CA PRO A 24 20.80 6.97 -4.14
C PRO A 24 21.75 8.13 -3.77
N ARG A 25 22.11 9.00 -4.72
CA ARG A 25 22.99 10.16 -4.47
C ARG A 25 22.24 11.38 -3.95
N PHE A 26 20.98 11.56 -4.33
CA PHE A 26 20.18 12.72 -3.89
C PHE A 26 19.56 12.55 -2.50
N LEU A 27 19.32 11.32 -2.05
CA LEU A 27 18.67 11.02 -0.77
C LEU A 27 19.40 9.87 -0.04
N PRO A 28 20.60 10.12 0.51
CA PRO A 28 21.44 9.07 1.11
C PRO A 28 20.86 8.41 2.38
N SER A 29 19.80 8.97 2.97
CA SER A 29 19.16 8.44 4.20
C SER A 29 17.76 7.84 3.98
N TYR A 30 17.29 7.73 2.73
CA TYR A 30 15.95 7.21 2.45
C TYR A 30 15.93 5.68 2.33
N PRO A 31 14.94 5.00 2.93
CA PRO A 31 14.73 3.57 2.71
C PRO A 31 14.50 3.26 1.23
N GLU A 32 15.05 2.14 0.75
CA GLU A 32 14.90 1.65 -0.64
C GLU A 32 13.44 1.66 -1.16
N ALA A 33 12.47 1.41 -0.27
CA ALA A 33 11.05 1.42 -0.60
C ALA A 33 10.50 2.82 -0.95
N GLU A 34 10.98 3.84 -0.26
CA GLU A 34 10.57 5.23 -0.49
C GLU A 34 11.20 5.76 -1.78
N MET A 35 12.46 5.44 -2.03
CA MET A 35 13.15 5.79 -3.27
C MET A 35 12.46 5.19 -4.50
N ARG A 36 12.04 3.92 -4.44
CA ARG A 36 11.25 3.28 -5.52
C ARG A 36 9.90 3.96 -5.75
N SER A 37 9.27 4.44 -4.68
CA SER A 37 7.99 5.15 -4.76
C SER A 37 8.15 6.53 -5.41
N LEU A 38 9.23 7.25 -5.11
CA LEU A 38 9.59 8.50 -5.76
C LEU A 38 9.89 8.31 -7.25
N ILE A 39 10.67 7.26 -7.59
CA ILE A 39 10.96 6.92 -8.98
C ILE A 39 9.67 6.60 -9.74
N PHE A 40 8.76 5.82 -9.13
CA PHE A 40 7.46 5.51 -9.71
C PHE A 40 6.59 6.76 -9.90
N ASN A 41 6.54 7.66 -8.91
CA ASN A 41 5.79 8.90 -8.99
C ASN A 41 6.29 9.78 -10.13
N MET A 42 7.61 9.99 -10.23
CA MET A 42 8.20 10.76 -11.31
C MET A 42 7.98 10.11 -12.68
N PHE A 43 8.12 8.78 -12.79
CA PHE A 43 7.86 8.06 -14.03
C PHE A 43 6.46 8.34 -14.58
N VAL A 44 5.46 8.36 -13.70
CA VAL A 44 4.08 8.69 -14.05
C VAL A 44 3.95 10.12 -14.55
N TRP A 45 4.60 11.08 -13.87
CA TRP A 45 4.63 12.47 -14.34
C TRP A 45 5.21 12.59 -15.74
N LEU A 46 6.29 11.87 -16.04
CA LEU A 46 6.87 11.83 -17.39
C LEU A 46 5.86 11.30 -18.43
N GLN A 47 5.03 10.31 -18.08
CA GLN A 47 3.99 9.81 -19.00
C GLN A 47 2.88 10.83 -19.24
N ILE A 48 2.49 11.58 -18.20
CA ILE A 48 1.51 12.67 -18.32
C ILE A 48 2.07 13.76 -19.25
N PHE A 49 3.31 14.21 -19.04
CA PHE A 49 3.97 15.19 -19.91
C PHE A 49 4.08 14.71 -21.37
N ASN A 50 4.42 13.44 -21.58
CA ASN A 50 4.44 12.81 -22.89
C ASN A 50 3.07 12.91 -23.59
N GLN A 51 2.01 12.53 -22.89
CA GLN A 51 0.64 12.56 -23.41
C GLN A 51 0.18 13.98 -23.78
N TYR A 52 0.53 14.98 -22.97
CA TYR A 52 0.23 16.37 -23.28
C TYR A 52 1.00 16.89 -24.50
N ASN A 53 2.28 16.52 -24.64
CA ASN A 53 3.13 16.96 -25.75
C ASN A 53 2.68 16.34 -27.09
N ASN A 54 2.32 15.04 -27.09
CA ASN A 54 1.84 14.35 -28.28
C ASN A 54 0.39 14.69 -28.68
N ARG A 55 -0.35 15.47 -27.87
CA ARG A 55 -1.74 15.86 -28.19
C ARG A 55 -1.83 16.80 -29.39
N ARG A 56 -0.82 17.63 -29.63
CA ARG A 56 -0.78 18.54 -30.78
C ARG A 56 0.64 18.67 -31.30
N LEU A 57 0.84 18.20 -32.52
CA LEU A 57 2.08 18.34 -33.27
C LEU A 57 2.15 19.64 -34.10
N ASP A 58 1.15 20.51 -33.97
CA ASP A 58 0.94 21.68 -34.82
C ASP A 58 1.41 22.99 -34.16
N ASN A 59 2.09 23.84 -34.94
CA ASN A 59 2.80 25.08 -34.57
C ASN A 59 1.92 26.23 -34.01
N ARG A 60 0.72 25.95 -33.48
CA ARG A 60 -0.24 26.95 -32.97
C ARG A 60 -0.37 26.84 -31.45
N LEU A 61 0.11 27.85 -30.72
CA LEU A 61 0.06 28.01 -29.25
C LEU A 61 -1.37 28.23 -28.71
N ASN A 62 -2.32 27.36 -29.04
CA ASN A 62 -3.70 27.49 -28.54
C ASN A 62 -4.19 26.17 -27.92
N ILE A 63 -3.55 25.77 -26.84
CA ILE A 63 -3.66 24.43 -26.21
C ILE A 63 -5.03 24.25 -25.50
N PHE A 64 -5.75 25.33 -25.18
CA PHE A 64 -6.99 25.25 -24.42
C PHE A 64 -8.27 25.14 -25.28
N VAL A 65 -8.19 25.43 -26.59
CA VAL A 65 -9.35 25.34 -27.48
C VAL A 65 -9.68 23.87 -27.77
N GLY A 66 -10.83 23.42 -27.28
CA GLY A 66 -11.40 22.09 -27.56
C GLY A 66 -10.94 20.96 -26.63
N ILE A 67 -10.21 21.26 -25.53
CA ILE A 67 -9.77 20.22 -24.58
C ILE A 67 -10.97 19.54 -23.89
N HIS A 68 -12.05 20.28 -23.64
CA HIS A 68 -13.28 19.81 -23.02
C HIS A 68 -14.24 19.11 -23.99
N ARG A 69 -13.99 19.22 -25.31
CA ARG A 69 -14.86 18.63 -26.34
C ARG A 69 -14.51 17.18 -26.64
N ASN A 70 -13.30 16.73 -26.26
CA ASN A 70 -12.86 15.35 -26.40
C ASN A 70 -12.87 14.63 -25.05
N TRP A 71 -13.96 13.90 -24.78
CA TRP A 71 -14.13 13.11 -23.55
C TRP A 71 -13.06 12.02 -23.37
N TYR A 72 -12.53 11.45 -24.46
CA TYR A 72 -11.44 10.47 -24.36
C TYR A 72 -10.16 11.07 -23.80
N PHE A 73 -9.85 12.33 -24.14
CA PHE A 73 -8.68 13.01 -23.62
C PHE A 73 -8.79 13.24 -22.10
N ILE A 74 -9.97 13.61 -21.62
CA ILE A 74 -10.26 13.76 -20.19
C ILE A 74 -10.17 12.39 -19.50
N GLY A 75 -10.81 11.36 -20.06
CA GLY A 75 -10.80 10.01 -19.51
C GLY A 75 -9.39 9.44 -19.36
N LEU A 76 -8.53 9.56 -20.38
CA LEU A 76 -7.14 9.11 -20.31
C LEU A 76 -6.31 9.90 -19.28
N ASN A 77 -6.52 11.21 -19.17
CA ASN A 77 -5.84 12.01 -18.13
C ASN A 77 -6.24 11.58 -16.72
N VAL A 78 -7.55 11.36 -16.49
CA VAL A 78 -8.07 10.90 -15.20
C VAL A 78 -7.52 9.52 -14.86
N VAL A 79 -7.46 8.60 -15.83
CA VAL A 79 -6.87 7.27 -15.61
C VAL A 79 -5.37 7.37 -15.33
N MET A 80 -4.62 8.21 -16.05
CA MET A 80 -3.18 8.37 -15.85
C MET A 80 -2.81 9.01 -14.51
N VAL A 81 -3.64 9.89 -13.97
CA VAL A 81 -3.44 10.45 -12.63
C VAL A 81 -3.98 9.50 -11.54
N GLY A 82 -5.15 8.90 -11.79
CA GLY A 82 -5.86 8.08 -10.82
C GLY A 82 -5.20 6.72 -10.56
N ARG A 83 -4.71 6.02 -11.58
CA ARG A 83 -4.10 4.69 -11.41
C ARG A 83 -2.85 4.74 -10.51
N PRO A 84 -1.92 5.68 -10.71
CA PRO A 84 -0.74 5.85 -9.87
C PRO A 84 -1.06 6.31 -8.46
N PHE A 85 -2.06 7.20 -8.31
CA PHE A 85 -2.59 7.59 -7.02
C PHE A 85 -3.02 6.34 -6.24
N VAL A 86 -3.92 5.52 -6.79
CA VAL A 86 -4.38 4.28 -6.16
C VAL A 86 -3.22 3.33 -5.82
N VAL A 87 -2.24 3.19 -6.71
CA VAL A 87 -1.06 2.35 -6.47
C VAL A 87 -0.16 2.92 -5.36
N ALA A 88 -0.08 4.24 -5.18
CA ALA A 88 0.66 4.86 -4.08
C ALA A 88 -0.04 4.67 -2.71
N TYR A 89 -1.38 4.74 -2.64
CA TYR A 89 -2.11 4.57 -1.38
C TYR A 89 -2.23 3.11 -0.91
N ARG A 90 -2.30 2.14 -1.83
CA ARG A 90 -2.43 0.70 -1.49
C ARG A 90 -1.29 0.14 -0.62
N PRO A 91 0.00 0.42 -0.85
CA PRO A 91 1.09 -0.03 0.01
C PRO A 91 1.04 0.65 1.39
N CYS A 92 0.61 1.91 1.48
CA CYS A 92 0.40 2.59 2.76
C CYS A 92 -0.72 1.92 3.57
N ALA A 93 -1.84 1.58 2.93
CA ALA A 93 -2.94 0.85 3.57
C ALA A 93 -2.51 -0.56 4.05
N ARG A 94 -1.66 -1.26 3.29
CA ARG A 94 -1.08 -2.55 3.73
C ARG A 94 -0.07 -2.41 4.87
N LEU A 95 0.71 -1.33 4.87
CA LEU A 95 1.64 -1.04 5.98
C LEU A 95 0.86 -0.72 7.26
N ALA A 96 -0.21 0.06 7.17
CA ALA A 96 -1.10 0.33 8.30
C ALA A 96 -1.67 -0.98 8.88
N GLY A 97 -2.14 -1.90 8.03
CA GLY A 97 -2.60 -3.22 8.47
C GLY A 97 -1.51 -4.02 9.21
N ARG A 98 -0.29 -4.09 8.65
CA ARG A 98 0.85 -4.78 9.29
C ARG A 98 1.28 -4.14 10.61
N VAL A 99 1.20 -2.82 10.74
CA VAL A 99 1.53 -2.11 11.98
C VAL A 99 0.44 -2.35 13.03
N VAL A 100 -0.83 -2.28 12.65
CA VAL A 100 -1.97 -2.57 13.54
C VAL A 100 -1.91 -4.00 14.07
N GLU A 101 -1.53 -4.96 13.24
CA GLU A 101 -1.41 -6.37 13.65
C GLU A 101 -0.22 -6.59 14.59
N LYS A 102 0.94 -5.95 14.33
CA LYS A 102 2.09 -5.96 15.25
C LYS A 102 1.76 -5.33 16.61
N LEU A 103 1.01 -4.23 16.62
CA LEU A 103 0.57 -3.59 17.86
C LEU A 103 -0.45 -4.45 18.61
N ARG A 104 -1.38 -5.09 17.88
CA ARG A 104 -2.36 -6.01 18.44
C ARG A 104 -1.70 -7.25 19.05
N SER A 105 -0.69 -7.83 18.40
CA SER A 105 0.02 -8.99 18.93
C SER A 105 0.82 -8.66 20.20
N LYS A 106 1.46 -7.47 20.25
CA LYS A 106 2.16 -7.01 21.46
C LYS A 106 1.19 -6.81 22.63
N ARG A 107 0.01 -6.24 22.35
CA ARG A 107 -1.02 -6.03 23.37
C ARG A 107 -1.56 -7.35 23.93
N TRP A 108 -1.86 -8.32 23.07
CA TRP A 108 -2.30 -9.65 23.49
C TRP A 108 -1.28 -10.34 24.42
N LYS A 109 0.02 -10.21 24.10
CA LYS A 109 1.09 -10.77 24.91
C LYS A 109 1.17 -10.12 26.30
N SER A 110 1.06 -8.80 26.37
CA SER A 110 1.05 -8.07 27.64
C SER A 110 -0.15 -8.39 28.52
N GLU A 111 -1.30 -8.69 27.91
CA GLU A 111 -2.52 -9.04 28.64
C GLU A 111 -2.43 -10.46 29.22
N ASN A 112 -1.79 -11.38 28.48
CA ASN A 112 -1.49 -12.73 28.96
C ASN A 112 -0.49 -12.72 30.13
N GLU A 113 0.62 -11.98 30.01
CA GLU A 113 1.62 -11.85 31.10
C GLU A 113 1.00 -11.17 32.33
N ARG A 114 0.14 -10.16 32.15
CA ARG A 114 -0.57 -9.51 33.27
C ARG A 114 -1.57 -10.44 33.95
N SER A 115 -2.21 -11.33 33.19
CA SER A 115 -3.15 -12.33 33.72
C SER A 115 -2.43 -13.46 34.46
N GLU A 116 -1.24 -13.86 34.01
CA GLU A 116 -0.36 -14.79 34.73
C GLU A 116 0.13 -14.20 36.06
N VAL A 117 0.61 -12.96 36.06
CA VAL A 117 1.08 -12.29 37.30
C VAL A 117 -0.08 -12.02 38.28
N ALA A 118 -1.28 -11.70 37.79
CA ALA A 118 -2.46 -11.53 38.65
C ALA A 118 -2.94 -12.87 39.27
N SER A 119 -2.72 -13.98 38.58
CA SER A 119 -3.00 -15.32 39.12
C SER A 119 -1.97 -15.74 40.17
N ASP A 120 -0.71 -15.32 40.03
CA ASP A 120 0.36 -15.59 41.00
C ASP A 120 0.23 -14.73 42.28
N GLY A 121 -0.39 -13.54 42.18
CA GLY A 121 -0.67 -12.66 43.32
C GLY A 121 -1.87 -13.05 44.20
N SER A 122 -2.68 -14.03 43.78
CA SER A 122 -3.87 -14.50 44.52
C SER A 122 -3.84 -15.99 44.85
N GLY A 123 -2.72 -16.67 44.60
CA GLY A 123 -2.56 -18.10 44.83
C GLY A 123 -1.71 -18.38 46.05
N SER A 124 -2.34 -18.72 47.16
CA SER A 124 -1.75 -19.59 48.17
C SER A 124 -1.23 -20.87 47.51
N ASP A 125 0.08 -21.06 47.58
CA ASP A 125 0.82 -22.32 47.67
C ASP A 125 0.00 -23.61 47.45
N VAL A 126 -0.24 -24.01 46.20
CA VAL A 126 -0.57 -25.41 45.87
C VAL A 126 0.05 -25.79 44.52
N GLY A 127 1.18 -26.48 44.60
CA GLY A 127 1.38 -27.77 43.95
C GLY A 127 1.30 -27.84 42.42
N ARG A 128 2.48 -27.97 41.81
CA ARG A 128 2.77 -28.67 40.54
C ARG A 128 1.67 -29.66 40.10
N GLY A 129 1.18 -29.47 38.87
CA GLY A 129 0.40 -30.49 38.18
C GLY A 129 0.06 -30.13 36.74
N LYS A 130 0.97 -30.42 35.81
CA LYS A 130 0.62 -30.49 34.37
C LYS A 130 -0.32 -31.69 34.17
N SER A 131 -1.54 -31.45 33.70
CA SER A 131 -2.28 -32.35 32.80
C SER A 131 -3.53 -31.63 32.25
N PRO A 132 -3.85 -31.76 30.94
CA PRO A 132 -5.00 -31.10 30.36
C PRO A 132 -6.28 -31.85 30.71
N VAL A 133 -7.21 -31.17 31.38
CA VAL A 133 -8.55 -31.69 31.65
C VAL A 133 -9.34 -31.69 30.33
N GLN A 134 -9.66 -32.89 29.82
CA GLN A 134 -10.67 -33.05 28.78
C GLN A 134 -12.04 -32.79 29.37
N THR A 135 -12.69 -31.69 28.97
CA THR A 135 -14.08 -31.43 29.33
C THR A 135 -14.98 -32.28 28.43
N ILE A 136 -15.51 -33.39 28.97
CA ILE A 136 -16.60 -34.14 28.35
C ILE A 136 -17.86 -33.26 28.44
N ARG A 137 -18.38 -32.85 27.29
CA ARG A 137 -19.66 -32.13 27.18
C ARG A 137 -20.80 -33.14 27.31
N VAL A 138 -21.35 -33.27 28.51
CA VAL A 138 -22.61 -34.00 28.71
C VAL A 138 -23.76 -33.09 28.28
N THR A 139 -24.28 -33.31 27.07
CA THR A 139 -25.58 -32.78 26.65
C THR A 139 -26.64 -33.56 27.40
N GLY A 140 -27.25 -32.95 28.42
CA GLY A 140 -28.47 -33.45 29.03
C GLY A 140 -29.62 -33.25 28.06
N ASP A 141 -30.18 -34.34 27.58
CA ASP A 141 -31.41 -34.38 26.79
C ASP A 141 -32.59 -34.23 27.79
N VAL A 142 -33.11 -33.03 27.94
CA VAL A 142 -34.19 -32.70 28.91
C VAL A 142 -35.59 -33.02 28.35
N GLU A 143 -35.72 -33.58 27.14
CA GLU A 143 -37.01 -33.66 26.44
C GLU A 143 -37.67 -35.04 26.29
N LYS A 144 -37.26 -36.10 27.00
CA LYS A 144 -37.97 -37.40 26.92
C LYS A 144 -38.56 -37.90 28.23
N GLY A 145 -39.25 -36.98 28.92
CA GLY A 145 -40.14 -37.23 30.05
C GLY A 145 -41.59 -36.83 29.77
N LEU A 146 -42.06 -36.95 28.52
CA LEU A 146 -43.47 -36.80 28.18
C LEU A 146 -43.76 -37.64 26.91
N LEU A 147 -44.71 -38.57 27.05
CA LEU A 147 -45.15 -39.64 26.11
C LEU A 147 -44.46 -41.00 26.28
#